data_AF-A0A9X2C0Q9-F1
#
_entry.id   AF-A0A9X2C0Q9-F1
#
_cell.length_a   1.000
_cell.length_b   1.000
_cell.length_c   1.000
_cell.angle_alpha   90.00
_cell.angle_beta   90.00
_cell.angle_gamma   90.00
#
_symmetry.space_group_name_H-M   'P 1'
#
loop_
_entity.id
_entity.type
_entity.pdbx_description
1 polymer ?
#
loop_
_entity_poly.entity_id
_entity_poly.type
_entity_poly.pdbx_seq_one_letter_code
_entity_poly.pdbx_strand_id
1 'polypeptide(L)'
;MSDGAFGRFMGRLLGRTEEAPRVLGCVVVTRWGGDDVEPTVDRLREIIAELDERDAEHPDAWMTHEASGWTLALDEDGFARLSDPEFENVFHLPGVTREQGLALWLAFAAEGRDGVANQSWAAGAFPPEIVAARAAEADAATERSERAFYDSLGAERDEVPCRRPGCARGAITHSVFCRTHHCEQLWNRPCRFKH
;
A
#
# COMPACT_ATOMS: atom_id res chain seq x y z
N MET A 1 46.82 13.63 -64.94
CA MET A 1 45.95 14.20 -63.91
C MET A 1 44.94 13.11 -63.56
N SER A 2 45.28 12.16 -62.69
CA SER A 2 45.38 12.22 -61.22
C SER A 2 44.21 11.42 -60.63
N ASP A 3 44.54 10.20 -60.24
CA ASP A 3 44.08 9.38 -59.11
C ASP A 3 42.74 9.68 -58.42
N GLY A 4 41.98 8.60 -58.19
CA GLY A 4 40.87 8.53 -57.24
C GLY A 4 40.69 7.12 -56.70
N ALA A 5 41.55 6.74 -55.75
CA ALA A 5 41.58 5.43 -55.11
C ALA A 5 40.29 5.16 -54.31
N PHE A 6 39.70 3.99 -54.60
CA PHE A 6 38.59 3.37 -53.88
C PHE A 6 39.10 2.87 -52.51
N GLY A 7 39.01 3.74 -51.49
CA GLY A 7 39.44 3.47 -50.12
C GLY A 7 38.26 3.15 -49.21
N ARG A 8 38.22 1.91 -48.73
CA ARG A 8 37.36 1.39 -47.66
C ARG A 8 37.32 2.31 -46.43
N PHE A 9 36.13 2.56 -45.89
CA PHE A 9 35.95 2.72 -44.44
C PHE A 9 34.53 2.29 -44.02
N MET A 10 34.32 0.97 -44.01
CA MET A 10 33.25 0.36 -43.21
C MET A 10 33.68 0.43 -41.74
N GLY A 11 33.42 1.57 -41.11
CA GLY A 11 33.54 1.78 -39.68
C GLY A 11 32.42 1.04 -38.95
N ARG A 12 32.77 -0.14 -38.46
CA ARG A 12 31.96 -1.03 -37.62
C ARG A 12 31.64 -0.34 -36.29
N LEU A 13 30.53 0.39 -36.19
CA LEU A 13 29.91 0.76 -34.92
C LEU A 13 29.15 -0.45 -34.39
N LEU A 14 29.87 -1.36 -33.73
CA LEU A 14 29.25 -2.35 -32.85
C LEU A 14 28.58 -1.58 -31.71
N GLY A 15 27.28 -1.77 -31.58
CA GLY A 15 26.45 -1.17 -30.55
C GLY A 15 27.03 -1.40 -29.16
N ARG A 16 27.38 -0.31 -28.49
CA ARG A 16 27.20 -0.25 -27.04
C ARG A 16 25.70 -0.18 -26.83
N THR A 17 25.11 -1.25 -26.32
CA THR A 17 23.89 -1.10 -25.53
C THR A 17 24.28 -0.22 -24.34
N GLU A 18 23.97 1.07 -24.40
CA GLU A 18 24.05 1.94 -23.23
C GLU A 18 23.10 1.34 -22.20
N GLU A 19 23.65 0.73 -21.15
CA GLU A 19 22.85 0.26 -20.03
C GLU A 19 22.11 1.46 -19.44
N ALA A 20 20.80 1.30 -19.23
CA ALA A 20 19.98 2.38 -18.69
C ALA A 20 20.55 2.85 -17.34
N PRO A 21 20.53 4.17 -17.06
CA PRO A 21 21.06 4.71 -15.83
C PRO A 21 20.36 4.08 -14.61
N ARG A 22 21.18 3.65 -13.63
CA ARG A 22 20.74 3.09 -12.36
C ARG A 22 20.62 4.16 -11.29
N VAL A 23 19.70 3.93 -10.37
CA VAL A 23 19.43 4.77 -9.21
C VAL A 23 20.12 4.16 -7.99
N LEU A 24 21.31 4.65 -7.64
CA LEU A 24 22.17 4.05 -6.61
C LEU A 24 21.68 4.37 -5.19
N GLY A 25 22.05 3.53 -4.22
CA GLY A 25 21.82 3.79 -2.78
C GLY A 25 20.34 3.79 -2.36
N CYS A 26 19.48 3.13 -3.13
CA CYS A 26 18.06 2.98 -2.86
C CYS A 26 17.60 1.54 -3.10
N VAL A 27 16.64 1.13 -2.27
CA VAL A 27 15.87 -0.11 -2.46
C VAL A 27 14.43 0.29 -2.73
N VAL A 28 13.82 -0.31 -3.76
CA VAL A 28 12.41 -0.11 -4.09
C VAL A 28 11.65 -1.39 -3.83
N VAL A 29 10.54 -1.29 -3.12
CA VAL A 29 9.58 -2.37 -2.96
C VAL A 29 8.41 -2.09 -3.89
N THR A 30 8.16 -3.02 -4.81
CA THR A 30 7.01 -2.95 -5.70
C THR A 30 5.73 -3.27 -4.93
N ARG A 31 4.59 -2.94 -5.51
CA ARG A 31 3.30 -3.29 -4.90
C ARG A 31 3.12 -4.80 -4.70
N TRP A 32 3.83 -5.63 -5.46
CA TRP A 32 3.77 -7.09 -5.38
C TRP A 32 4.72 -7.70 -4.35
N GLY A 33 5.35 -6.88 -3.50
CA GLY A 33 6.28 -7.31 -2.46
C GLY A 33 7.62 -7.80 -3.00
N GLY A 34 8.00 -7.38 -4.22
CA GLY A 34 9.33 -7.62 -4.77
C GLY A 34 10.27 -6.46 -4.48
N ASP A 35 11.48 -6.78 -4.04
CA ASP A 35 12.52 -5.78 -3.79
C ASP A 35 13.44 -5.65 -5.01
N ASP A 36 13.70 -4.41 -5.42
CA ASP A 36 14.64 -4.08 -6.48
C ASP A 36 15.74 -3.16 -5.92
N VAL A 37 16.98 -3.63 -5.99
CA VAL A 37 18.16 -2.93 -5.49
C VAL A 37 18.79 -2.16 -6.64
N GLU A 38 18.91 -0.86 -6.46
CA GLU A 38 19.44 0.06 -7.46
C GLU A 38 18.77 -0.07 -8.85
N PRO A 39 17.44 0.11 -8.93
CA PRO A 39 16.68 -0.07 -10.15
C PRO A 39 17.12 0.94 -11.23
N THR A 40 16.90 0.58 -12.48
CA THR A 40 17.06 1.53 -13.59
C THR A 40 15.89 2.52 -13.61
N VAL A 41 16.08 3.68 -14.25
CA VAL A 41 14.99 4.66 -14.42
C VAL A 41 13.78 4.06 -15.15
N ASP A 42 14.01 3.20 -16.15
CA ASP A 42 12.92 2.53 -16.87
C ASP A 42 12.18 1.55 -15.96
N ARG A 43 12.91 0.83 -15.10
CA ARG A 43 12.29 -0.05 -14.11
C ARG A 43 11.43 0.72 -13.09
N LEU A 44 11.89 1.90 -12.66
CA LEU A 44 11.06 2.76 -11.81
C LEU A 44 9.76 3.18 -12.49
N ARG A 45 9.79 3.48 -13.79
CA ARG A 45 8.57 3.80 -14.56
C ARG A 45 7.60 2.64 -14.59
N GLU A 46 8.09 1.42 -14.80
CA GLU A 46 7.26 0.22 -14.77
C GLU A 46 6.58 0.06 -13.41
N ILE A 47 7.34 0.16 -12.31
CA ILE A 47 6.80 0.04 -10.95
C ILE A 47 5.74 1.10 -10.68
N ILE A 48 5.97 2.35 -11.10
CA ILE A 48 4.99 3.43 -10.93
C ILE A 48 3.74 3.18 -11.79
N ALA A 49 3.89 2.63 -12.99
CA ALA A 49 2.76 2.30 -13.87
C ALA A 49 1.90 1.17 -13.31
N GLU A 50 2.47 0.26 -12.51
CA GLU A 50 1.69 -0.77 -11.80
C GLU A 50 0.60 -0.13 -10.91
N LEU A 51 0.79 1.08 -10.40
CA LEU A 51 -0.18 1.78 -9.53
C LEU A 51 -1.42 2.31 -10.28
N ASP A 52 -1.47 2.24 -11.61
CA ASP A 52 -2.65 2.64 -12.40
C ASP A 52 -3.80 1.63 -12.30
N GLU A 53 -3.50 0.40 -11.88
CA GLU A 53 -4.50 -0.62 -11.56
C GLU A 53 -4.86 -0.53 -10.07
N ARG A 54 -6.16 -0.53 -9.74
CA ARG A 54 -6.59 -0.50 -8.33
C ARG A 54 -6.44 -1.86 -7.66
N ASP A 55 -5.78 -1.90 -6.51
CA ASP A 55 -5.66 -3.06 -5.62
C ASP A 55 -5.81 -2.62 -4.16
N ALA A 56 -6.87 -3.09 -3.51
CA ALA A 56 -7.17 -2.76 -2.13
C ALA A 56 -6.21 -3.43 -1.12
N GLU A 57 -5.55 -4.53 -1.50
CA GLU A 57 -4.59 -5.25 -0.66
C GLU A 57 -3.19 -4.61 -0.75
N HIS A 58 -2.81 -4.13 -1.94
CA HIS A 58 -1.50 -3.57 -2.23
C HIS A 58 -1.58 -2.22 -2.97
N PRO A 59 -1.96 -1.13 -2.27
CA PRO A 59 -2.28 0.16 -2.91
C PRO A 59 -1.04 1.02 -3.21
N ASP A 60 0.15 0.64 -2.77
CA ASP A 60 1.35 1.46 -2.87
C ASP A 60 2.63 0.70 -3.23
N ALA A 61 3.62 1.48 -3.66
CA ALA A 61 5.01 1.07 -3.83
C ALA A 61 5.90 2.11 -3.13
N TRP A 62 7.06 1.71 -2.63
CA TRP A 62 7.92 2.62 -1.87
C TRP A 62 9.39 2.46 -2.15
N MET A 63 10.12 3.55 -1.97
CA MET A 63 11.57 3.61 -2.08
C MET A 63 12.16 3.99 -0.73
N THR A 64 13.16 3.24 -0.28
CA THR A 64 13.94 3.54 0.93
C THR A 64 15.34 4.00 0.52
N HIS A 65 15.74 5.20 0.98
CA HIS A 65 17.06 5.76 0.74
C HIS A 65 18.05 5.25 1.79
N GLU A 66 18.95 4.35 1.40
CA GLU A 66 19.74 3.51 2.31
C GLU A 66 20.56 4.32 3.32
N ALA A 67 21.21 5.40 2.86
CA ALA A 67 22.08 6.20 3.72
C ALA A 67 21.34 6.88 4.87
N SER A 68 20.06 7.18 4.69
CA SER A 68 19.23 7.92 5.67
C SER A 68 18.16 7.07 6.35
N GLY A 69 17.80 5.93 5.74
CA GLY A 69 16.66 5.11 6.12
C GLY A 69 15.28 5.73 5.85
N TRP A 70 15.20 6.97 5.36
CA TRP A 70 13.93 7.59 4.98
C TRP A 70 13.24 6.78 3.88
N THR A 71 11.91 6.83 3.87
CA THR A 71 11.09 6.13 2.89
C THR A 71 10.13 7.09 2.20
N LEU A 72 10.05 6.99 0.88
CA LEU A 72 9.13 7.72 0.01
C LEU A 72 8.22 6.74 -0.72
N ALA A 73 6.95 6.68 -0.33
CA ALA A 73 5.92 5.85 -0.94
C ALA A 73 5.06 6.65 -1.93
N LEU A 74 4.54 5.97 -2.95
CA LEU A 74 3.55 6.46 -3.91
C LEU A 74 2.38 5.48 -3.93
N ASP A 75 1.14 5.98 -3.96
CA ASP A 75 -0.04 5.13 -4.03
C ASP A 75 -0.91 5.31 -5.29
N GLU A 76 -1.87 4.42 -5.44
CA GLU A 76 -2.83 4.40 -6.56
C GLU A 76 -3.79 5.61 -6.58
N ASP A 77 -3.97 6.29 -5.45
CA ASP A 77 -4.82 7.49 -5.33
C ASP A 77 -4.05 8.79 -5.63
N GLY A 78 -2.76 8.70 -5.95
CA GLY A 78 -1.91 9.85 -6.28
C GLY A 78 -1.41 10.61 -5.05
N PHE A 79 -1.22 9.93 -3.92
CA PHE A 79 -0.49 10.48 -2.77
C PHE A 79 0.96 10.02 -2.80
N ALA A 80 1.87 10.95 -2.52
CA ALA A 80 3.20 10.61 -2.04
C ALA A 80 3.25 10.70 -0.52
N ARG A 81 3.94 9.76 0.14
CA ARG A 81 4.16 9.76 1.60
C ARG A 81 5.64 9.70 1.89
N LEU A 82 6.11 10.56 2.78
CA LEU A 82 7.49 10.62 3.22
C LEU A 82 7.55 10.33 4.72
N SER A 83 8.32 9.32 5.12
CA SER A 83 8.49 8.95 6.53
C SER A 83 9.95 8.77 6.91
N ASP A 84 10.27 9.12 8.15
CA ASP A 84 11.53 8.74 8.77
C ASP A 84 11.54 7.25 9.16
N PRO A 85 12.70 6.67 9.53
CA PRO A 85 12.81 5.24 9.82
C PRO A 85 11.93 4.76 10.98
N GLU A 86 11.71 5.65 11.96
CA GLU A 86 10.95 5.36 13.18
C GLU A 86 9.44 5.66 13.03
N PHE A 87 9.03 6.18 11.87
CA PHE A 87 7.67 6.66 11.60
C PHE A 87 7.15 7.72 12.59
N GLU A 88 8.05 8.42 13.28
CA GLU A 88 7.71 9.56 14.15
C GLU A 88 7.34 10.79 13.32
N ASN A 89 7.97 10.94 12.15
CA ASN A 89 7.74 12.04 11.24
C ASN A 89 7.17 11.50 9.93
N VAL A 90 5.89 11.72 9.70
CA VAL A 90 5.18 11.33 8.47
C VAL A 90 4.59 12.56 7.81
N PHE A 91 4.79 12.66 6.50
CA PHE A 91 4.26 13.71 5.66
C PHE A 91 3.59 13.14 4.42
N HIS A 92 2.65 13.89 3.86
CA HIS A 92 2.00 13.54 2.60
C HIS A 92 1.98 14.71 1.62
N LEU A 93 1.90 14.37 0.34
CA LEU A 93 1.72 15.28 -0.77
C LEU A 93 0.60 14.71 -1.67
N PRO A 94 -0.57 15.37 -1.76
CA PRO A 94 -1.67 14.90 -2.60
C PRO A 94 -1.49 15.31 -4.07
N GLY A 95 -2.21 14.64 -4.97
CA GLY A 95 -2.32 15.05 -6.37
C GLY A 95 -1.06 14.82 -7.21
N VAL A 96 -0.26 13.83 -6.83
CA VAL A 96 0.96 13.43 -7.51
C VAL A 96 0.61 12.57 -8.72
N THR A 97 0.87 13.10 -9.91
CA THR A 97 0.81 12.31 -11.16
C THR A 97 1.97 11.31 -11.23
N ARG A 98 1.87 10.28 -12.08
CA ARG A 98 2.95 9.28 -12.27
C ARG A 98 4.28 9.90 -12.69
N GLU A 99 4.23 10.90 -13.57
CA GLU A 99 5.42 11.64 -13.99
C GLU A 99 6.06 12.43 -12.83
N GLN A 100 5.24 13.10 -12.02
CA GLN A 100 5.72 13.77 -10.80
C GLN A 100 6.24 12.75 -9.77
N GLY A 101 5.60 11.61 -9.62
CA GLY A 101 6.04 10.51 -8.77
C GLY A 101 7.44 10.02 -9.15
N LEU A 102 7.69 9.82 -10.46
CA LEU A 102 9.01 9.48 -10.95
C LEU A 102 10.03 10.57 -10.64
N ALA A 103 9.69 11.83 -10.89
CA ALA A 103 10.58 12.96 -10.58
C ALA A 103 10.91 13.04 -9.09
N LEU A 104 9.93 12.78 -8.21
CA LEU A 104 10.12 12.73 -6.77
C LEU A 104 11.05 11.58 -6.37
N TRP A 105 10.86 10.37 -6.88
CA TRP A 105 11.74 9.23 -6.61
C TRP A 105 13.18 9.48 -7.07
N LEU A 106 13.38 10.11 -8.24
CA LEU A 106 14.72 10.45 -8.73
C LEU A 106 15.42 11.50 -7.85
N ALA A 107 14.70 12.55 -7.45
CA ALA A 107 15.23 13.57 -6.54
C ALA A 107 15.52 12.98 -5.14
N PHE A 108 14.61 12.14 -4.65
CA PHE A 108 14.75 11.45 -3.37
C PHE A 108 15.93 10.48 -3.37
N ALA A 109 16.18 9.77 -4.47
CA ALA A 109 17.32 8.87 -4.53
C ALA A 109 18.67 9.60 -4.58
N ALA A 110 18.71 10.81 -5.15
CA ALA A 110 19.93 11.59 -5.25
C ALA A 110 20.36 12.22 -3.91
N GLU A 111 19.39 12.70 -3.12
CA GLU A 111 19.66 13.55 -1.96
C GLU A 111 18.85 13.15 -0.71
N GLY A 112 18.19 12.00 -0.73
CA GLY A 112 17.28 11.55 0.32
C GLY A 112 16.13 12.53 0.56
N ARG A 113 15.82 12.75 1.84
CA ARG A 113 14.79 13.71 2.28
C ARG A 113 15.01 15.12 1.72
N ASP A 114 16.25 15.57 1.65
CA ASP A 114 16.57 16.96 1.26
C ASP A 114 16.22 17.21 -0.22
N GLY A 115 16.36 16.19 -1.07
CA GLY A 115 16.01 16.27 -2.49
C GLY A 115 14.52 16.53 -2.76
N VAL A 116 13.66 16.24 -1.79
CA VAL A 116 12.21 16.46 -1.89
C VAL A 116 11.68 17.52 -0.93
N ALA A 117 12.54 18.17 -0.13
CA ALA A 117 12.11 19.08 0.93
C ALA A 117 11.36 20.33 0.45
N ASN A 118 11.56 20.73 -0.82
CA ASN A 118 10.92 21.93 -1.41
C ASN A 118 9.46 21.71 -1.85
N GLN A 119 8.92 20.51 -1.72
CA GLN A 119 7.50 20.26 -2.01
C GLN A 119 6.61 20.77 -0.86
N SER A 120 5.33 21.00 -1.16
CA SER A 120 4.33 21.44 -0.17
C SER A 120 3.82 20.31 0.71
N TRP A 121 4.73 19.62 1.40
CA TRP A 121 4.42 18.53 2.32
C TRP A 121 3.49 18.97 3.45
N ALA A 122 2.44 18.20 3.71
CA ALA A 122 1.57 18.35 4.87
C ALA A 122 1.86 17.25 5.90
N ALA A 123 1.72 17.57 7.20
CA ALA A 123 1.94 16.59 8.26
C ALA A 123 0.87 15.49 8.27
N GLY A 124 1.28 14.28 8.66
CA GLY A 124 0.45 13.08 8.69
C GLY A 124 0.51 12.27 7.40
N ALA A 125 0.02 11.03 7.44
CA ALA A 125 0.04 10.10 6.30
C ALA A 125 -0.96 10.48 5.19
N PHE A 126 -2.08 11.13 5.56
CA PHE A 126 -3.14 11.55 4.66
C PHE A 126 -3.89 12.77 5.22
N PRO A 127 -4.68 13.46 4.39
CA PRO A 127 -5.63 14.46 4.87
C PRO A 127 -6.65 13.83 5.87
N PRO A 128 -7.09 14.58 6.90
CA PRO A 128 -8.03 14.06 7.91
C PRO A 128 -9.31 13.46 7.33
N GLU A 129 -9.84 14.02 6.24
CA GLU A 129 -11.03 13.53 5.56
C GLU A 129 -10.82 12.16 4.90
N ILE A 130 -9.62 11.88 4.37
CA ILE A 130 -9.27 10.57 3.81
C ILE A 130 -9.09 9.55 4.93
N VAL A 131 -8.44 9.94 6.03
CA VAL A 131 -8.32 9.09 7.22
C VAL A 131 -9.71 8.70 7.75
N ALA A 132 -10.61 9.68 7.87
CA ALA A 132 -11.98 9.43 8.34
C ALA A 132 -12.77 8.54 7.37
N ALA A 133 -12.64 8.75 6.06
CA ALA A 133 -13.30 7.92 5.04
C ALA A 133 -12.81 6.46 5.09
N ARG A 134 -11.49 6.24 5.14
CA ARG A 134 -10.90 4.89 5.24
C ARG A 134 -11.30 4.20 6.54
N ALA A 135 -11.34 4.92 7.67
CA ALA A 135 -11.81 4.37 8.93
C ALA A 135 -13.29 3.95 8.86
N ALA A 136 -14.16 4.78 8.28
CA ALA A 136 -15.58 4.46 8.10
C ALA A 136 -15.78 3.23 7.18
N GLU A 137 -14.98 3.11 6.12
CA GLU A 137 -15.01 1.93 5.24
C GLU A 137 -14.57 0.65 5.96
N ALA A 138 -13.48 0.72 6.73
CA ALA A 138 -13.00 -0.40 7.54
C ALA A 138 -14.01 -0.84 8.61
N ASP A 139 -14.67 0.13 9.27
CA ASP A 139 -15.76 -0.13 10.22
C ASP A 139 -16.94 -0.82 9.53
N ALA A 140 -17.34 -0.35 8.34
CA ALA A 140 -18.41 -0.96 7.56
C ALA A 140 -18.04 -2.38 7.10
N ALA A 141 -16.79 -2.63 6.70
CA ALA A 141 -16.30 -3.96 6.34
C ALA A 141 -16.30 -4.92 7.53
N THR A 142 -15.89 -4.42 8.70
CA THR A 142 -15.95 -5.17 9.97
C THR A 142 -17.39 -5.53 10.30
N GLU A 143 -18.32 -4.58 10.23
CA GLU A 143 -19.74 -4.82 10.51
C GLU A 143 -20.34 -5.85 9.55
N ARG A 144 -20.05 -5.77 8.24
CA ARG A 144 -20.49 -6.77 7.25
C ARG A 144 -19.99 -8.16 7.61
N SER A 145 -18.72 -8.28 7.98
CA SER A 145 -18.11 -9.57 8.36
C SER A 145 -18.72 -10.14 9.65
N GLU A 146 -18.92 -9.30 10.66
CA GLU A 146 -19.56 -9.70 11.91
C GLU A 146 -21.03 -10.11 11.70
N ARG A 147 -21.75 -9.41 10.81
CA ARG A 147 -23.13 -9.74 10.42
C ARG A 147 -23.20 -11.10 9.75
N ALA A 148 -22.35 -11.33 8.75
CA ALA A 148 -22.27 -12.60 8.04
C ALA A 148 -21.93 -13.76 8.99
N PHE A 149 -20.98 -13.55 9.91
CA PHE A 149 -20.67 -14.53 10.95
C PHE A 149 -21.90 -14.82 11.83
N TYR A 150 -22.57 -13.80 12.35
CA TYR A 150 -23.76 -13.98 13.19
C TYR A 150 -24.86 -14.77 12.48
N ASP A 151 -25.11 -14.49 11.20
CA ASP A 151 -26.13 -15.17 10.41
C ASP A 151 -25.76 -16.63 10.11
N SER A 152 -24.47 -16.93 10.03
CA SER A 152 -23.97 -18.30 9.82
C SER A 152 -24.16 -19.23 11.03
N LEU A 153 -24.42 -18.69 12.23
CA LEU A 153 -24.57 -19.47 13.48
C LEU A 153 -25.81 -20.38 13.51
N GLY A 154 -26.73 -20.21 12.56
CA GLY A 154 -27.96 -21.01 12.45
C GLY A 154 -29.05 -20.62 13.45
N ALA A 155 -30.08 -21.47 13.54
CA ALA A 155 -31.20 -21.26 14.47
C ALA A 155 -30.79 -21.57 15.91
N GLU A 156 -31.44 -20.89 16.86
CA GLU A 156 -31.36 -21.23 18.28
C GLU A 156 -32.23 -22.44 18.59
N ARG A 157 -31.75 -23.30 19.48
CA ARG A 157 -32.44 -24.51 19.92
C ARG A 157 -33.21 -24.22 21.20
N ASP A 158 -34.52 -24.11 21.11
CA ASP A 158 -35.39 -23.74 22.25
C ASP A 158 -35.33 -24.76 23.40
N GLU A 159 -35.01 -26.02 23.09
CA GLU A 159 -34.88 -27.10 24.06
C GLU A 159 -33.58 -27.04 24.90
N VAL A 160 -32.59 -26.23 24.49
CA VAL A 160 -31.34 -26.06 25.23
C VAL A 160 -31.19 -24.59 25.64
N PRO A 161 -31.37 -24.22 26.92
CA PRO A 161 -31.27 -22.83 27.33
C PRO A 161 -29.85 -22.29 27.21
N CYS A 162 -29.72 -21.01 26.86
CA CYS A 162 -28.45 -20.30 26.85
C CYS A 162 -27.83 -20.27 28.26
N ARG A 163 -26.52 -20.57 28.34
CA ARG A 163 -25.76 -20.59 29.61
C ARG A 163 -25.59 -19.22 30.28
N ARG A 164 -25.85 -18.11 29.57
CA ARG A 164 -25.73 -16.77 30.16
C ARG A 164 -26.81 -16.59 31.24
N PRO A 165 -26.45 -16.23 32.49
CA PRO A 165 -27.42 -15.98 33.55
C PRO A 165 -28.47 -14.94 33.12
N GLY A 166 -29.74 -15.28 33.31
CA GLY A 166 -30.87 -14.39 32.97
C GLY A 166 -31.25 -14.36 31.49
N CYS A 167 -30.63 -15.15 30.63
CA CYS A 167 -31.02 -15.25 29.22
C CYS A 167 -32.13 -16.29 29.02
N ALA A 168 -33.23 -15.87 28.39
CA ALA A 168 -34.36 -16.76 28.06
C ALA A 168 -34.25 -17.44 26.67
N ARG A 169 -33.16 -17.22 25.94
CA ARG A 169 -32.97 -17.72 24.56
C ARG A 169 -32.40 -19.14 24.55
N GLY A 170 -32.61 -19.85 23.43
CA GLY A 170 -32.00 -21.14 23.14
C GLY A 170 -30.52 -21.03 22.75
N ALA A 171 -29.77 -22.12 22.90
CA ALA A 171 -28.38 -22.25 22.50
C ALA A 171 -28.27 -22.68 21.03
N ILE A 172 -27.27 -22.17 20.29
CA ILE A 172 -27.03 -22.60 18.90
C ILE A 172 -26.44 -24.02 18.84
N THR A 173 -26.42 -24.64 17.66
CA THR A 173 -25.98 -26.04 17.45
C THR A 173 -24.59 -26.32 18.02
N HIS A 174 -23.63 -25.40 17.81
CA HIS A 174 -22.22 -25.61 18.16
C HIS A 174 -21.76 -24.81 19.38
N SER A 175 -22.69 -24.30 20.20
CA SER A 175 -22.36 -23.55 21.41
C SER A 175 -23.37 -23.81 22.53
N VAL A 176 -22.98 -23.47 23.76
CA VAL A 176 -23.88 -23.41 24.92
C VAL A 176 -24.54 -22.02 25.08
N PHE A 177 -24.26 -21.11 24.16
CA PHE A 177 -24.80 -19.75 24.14
C PHE A 177 -25.76 -19.56 22.96
N CYS A 178 -26.71 -18.62 23.10
CA CYS A 178 -27.49 -18.11 21.97
C CYS A 178 -26.59 -17.31 21.02
N ARG A 179 -27.07 -16.93 19.82
CA ARG A 179 -26.25 -16.19 18.84
C ARG A 179 -25.60 -14.94 19.41
N THR A 180 -26.40 -14.11 20.10
CA THR A 180 -25.92 -12.86 20.70
C THR A 180 -24.82 -13.12 21.74
N HIS A 181 -25.03 -14.03 22.68
CA HIS A 181 -24.03 -14.32 23.72
C HIS A 181 -22.82 -15.09 23.20
N HIS A 182 -22.97 -15.89 22.14
CA HIS A 182 -21.84 -16.53 21.46
C HIS A 182 -20.91 -15.49 20.84
N CYS A 183 -21.47 -14.55 20.08
CA CYS A 183 -20.74 -13.41 19.53
C CYS A 183 -20.07 -12.57 20.62
N GLU A 184 -20.77 -12.27 21.72
CA GLU A 184 -20.18 -11.53 22.84
C GLU A 184 -18.98 -12.22 23.47
N GLN A 185 -19.06 -13.55 23.61
CA GLN A 185 -17.95 -14.34 24.13
C GLN A 185 -16.75 -14.33 23.17
N LEU A 186 -17.00 -14.42 21.86
CA LEU A 186 -15.95 -14.46 20.85
C LEU A 186 -15.25 -13.10 20.69
N TRP A 187 -16.01 -12.01 20.63
CA TRP A 187 -15.48 -10.67 20.37
C TRP A 187 -15.10 -9.90 21.64
N ASN A 188 -15.39 -10.43 22.82
CA ASN A 188 -15.18 -9.78 24.12
C ASN A 188 -15.80 -8.36 24.18
N ARG A 189 -16.96 -8.18 23.54
CA ARG A 189 -17.74 -6.93 23.51
C ARG A 189 -19.23 -7.20 23.29
N PRO A 190 -20.15 -6.30 23.69
CA PRO A 190 -21.58 -6.47 23.44
C PRO A 190 -21.88 -6.71 21.95
N CYS A 191 -22.73 -7.70 21.65
CA CYS A 191 -23.08 -8.01 20.28
C CYS A 191 -24.01 -6.91 19.74
N ARG A 192 -23.66 -6.38 18.57
CA ARG A 192 -24.37 -5.26 17.93
C ARG A 192 -25.68 -5.68 17.28
N PHE A 193 -25.85 -6.98 17.04
CA PHE A 193 -27.03 -7.52 16.37
C PHE A 193 -28.05 -8.04 17.38
N LYS A 194 -29.26 -7.52 17.25
CA LYS A 194 -30.43 -7.99 18.00
C LYS A 194 -31.32 -8.78 17.05
N HIS A 195 -31.89 -9.86 17.56
CA HIS A 195 -33.03 -10.55 16.93
C HIS A 195 -34.30 -9.74 17.19
#